data_AF-A0A9X1NBP5-F1
#
_entry.id   AF-A0A9X1NBP5-F1
#
_cell.length_a   1.000
_cell.length_b   1.000
_cell.length_c   1.000
_cell.angle_alpha   90.00
_cell.angle_beta   90.00
_cell.angle_gamma   90.00
#
_symmetry.space_group_name_H-M   'P 1'
#
loop_
_entity.id
_entity.type
_entity.pdbx_description
1 polymer ?
#
loop_
_entity_poly.entity_id
_entity_poly.type
_entity_poly.pdbx_seq_one_letter_code
_entity_poly.pdbx_strand_id
1 'polypeptide(L)'
;MVTSSDSNRLVLRRGEYLHEDALHSPSGRFSLRNGRSEPAVMVDTVSGAGLWTVCRDNVYGATSLVLGLDGDLVVWNHHRDRGWRSGTAGLDVEHLQVTDDGTAELIGSAGQVVWSSAGLLPPSQVPDEVTGREPDSDQERLQNLFDSLAPDQGYTVTVVLDVEPAEALCRWGLPEAEQRRATWPELRAQGQIPVAAVSLGTSTLLVAGAAWLPGDPLSRGTTVVRESRVPGTGWTTEWSLHRDGETVSHLREGQPKRRIGMSHPEVLQAARLVREEPYLQENADWIATFAGLELLCRFAGVNPVASDLNGVLLGGLLPASVAQPPAPLVRIPPAGRPPITVEEFLLVRTDFSDDQAWAELLEEVTSAEFAEEANIQPVDDPGWAGAGVDEVLAAVPDSERIAVLFLADTEAMTGEAHPLLALNPDLPEPGPDYEPVRGETRTVRVAADSAWSMFANLDIANLSWEDYLPDPDEEDDEEPFVYSERF
;
A
#
# COMPACT_ATOMS: atom_id res chain seq x y z
N MET A 1 29.28 -7.61 8.68
CA MET A 1 28.94 -9.04 8.88
C MET A 1 27.91 -9.35 7.81
N VAL A 2 28.14 -10.40 7.02
CA VAL A 2 27.45 -10.69 5.74
C VAL A 2 25.96 -10.93 5.99
N THR A 3 25.08 -10.12 5.39
CA THR A 3 23.66 -10.42 5.25
C THR A 3 23.42 -10.77 3.77
N SER A 4 23.62 -12.03 3.37
CA SER A 4 22.91 -12.54 2.19
C SER A 4 21.58 -13.07 2.69
N SER A 5 20.49 -12.52 2.18
CA SER A 5 19.24 -13.27 2.13
C SER A 5 19.44 -14.37 1.09
N ASP A 6 19.85 -15.56 1.52
CA ASP A 6 19.79 -16.75 0.66
C ASP A 6 18.32 -17.16 0.52
N SER A 7 17.58 -16.41 -0.30
CA SER A 7 16.26 -16.83 -0.77
C SER A 7 16.49 -17.99 -1.74
N ASN A 8 15.88 -19.17 -1.49
CA ASN A 8 16.02 -20.33 -2.40
C ASN A 8 15.09 -20.19 -3.62
N ARG A 9 15.02 -18.99 -4.19
CA ARG A 9 14.04 -18.60 -5.18
C ARG A 9 14.40 -19.21 -6.53
N LEU A 10 13.47 -19.95 -7.12
CA LEU A 10 13.68 -20.66 -8.39
C LEU A 10 13.08 -19.93 -9.60
N VAL A 11 12.02 -19.16 -9.38
CA VAL A 11 11.36 -18.36 -10.43
C VAL A 11 11.11 -16.92 -9.97
N LEU A 12 11.14 -16.00 -10.93
CA LEU A 12 10.74 -14.60 -10.78
C LEU A 12 9.51 -14.39 -11.66
N ARG A 13 8.33 -14.24 -11.08
CA ARG A 13 7.03 -14.13 -11.76
C ARG A 13 6.78 -12.70 -12.26
N ARG A 14 5.80 -12.54 -13.16
CA ARG A 14 5.28 -11.22 -13.54
C ARG A 14 4.90 -10.40 -12.31
N GLY A 15 5.25 -9.12 -12.34
CA GLY A 15 5.10 -8.25 -11.19
C GLY A 15 6.03 -8.65 -10.05
N GLU A 16 7.20 -9.21 -10.33
CA GLU A 16 8.21 -9.43 -9.29
C GLU A 16 9.54 -8.82 -9.71
N TYR A 17 10.41 -8.61 -8.72
CA TYR A 17 11.73 -8.04 -8.92
C TYR A 17 12.80 -8.80 -8.13
N LEU A 18 14.05 -8.61 -8.54
CA LEU A 18 15.25 -8.97 -7.79
C LEU A 18 15.98 -7.68 -7.43
N HIS A 19 16.18 -7.43 -6.14
CA HIS A 19 16.97 -6.34 -5.59
C HIS A 19 17.82 -6.90 -4.46
N GLU A 20 19.15 -6.76 -4.56
CA GLU A 20 20.09 -7.37 -3.60
C GLU A 20 19.83 -8.87 -3.33
N ASP A 21 19.28 -9.59 -4.31
CA ASP A 21 18.77 -10.96 -4.20
C ASP A 21 19.21 -11.80 -5.41
N ALA A 22 18.92 -13.10 -5.35
CA ALA A 22 19.32 -14.07 -6.37
C ALA A 22 18.19 -15.02 -6.79
N LEU A 23 18.24 -15.43 -8.05
CA LEU A 23 17.45 -16.52 -8.60
C LEU A 23 18.35 -17.72 -8.87
N HIS A 24 17.94 -18.91 -8.43
CA HIS A 24 18.76 -20.11 -8.49
C HIS A 24 18.21 -21.12 -9.50
N SER A 25 19.13 -21.79 -10.21
CA SER A 25 18.81 -23.00 -10.96
C SER A 25 18.34 -24.11 -10.01
N PRO A 26 17.49 -25.06 -10.44
CA PRO A 26 17.05 -26.19 -9.60
C PRO A 26 18.20 -26.99 -8.95
N SER A 27 19.34 -27.13 -9.62
CA SER A 27 20.54 -27.79 -9.07
C SER A 27 21.32 -26.94 -8.06
N GLY A 28 21.01 -25.65 -7.93
CA GLY A 28 21.77 -24.66 -7.16
C GLY A 28 23.12 -24.26 -7.79
N ARG A 29 23.47 -24.80 -8.97
CA ARG A 29 24.76 -24.54 -9.61
C ARG A 29 24.86 -23.16 -10.24
N PHE A 30 23.77 -22.60 -10.73
CA PHE A 30 23.75 -21.29 -11.38
C PHE A 30 22.84 -20.33 -10.64
N SER A 31 23.26 -19.08 -10.56
CA SER A 31 22.49 -18.02 -9.93
C SER A 31 22.50 -16.75 -10.77
N LEU A 32 21.33 -16.18 -11.05
CA LEU A 32 21.20 -14.82 -11.52
C LEU A 32 21.13 -13.90 -10.29
N ARG A 33 22.19 -13.13 -10.05
CA ARG A 33 22.34 -12.27 -8.87
C ARG A 33 22.16 -10.82 -9.26
N ASN A 34 21.33 -10.07 -8.53
CA ASN A 34 21.23 -8.63 -8.69
C ASN A 34 21.83 -7.94 -7.45
N GLY A 35 22.84 -7.09 -7.64
CA GLY A 35 23.55 -6.42 -6.55
C GLY A 35 23.08 -4.98 -6.33
N ARG A 36 23.49 -4.36 -5.22
CA ARG A 36 23.13 -2.98 -4.81
C ARG A 36 23.48 -1.90 -5.85
N SER A 37 24.48 -2.13 -6.70
CA SER A 37 24.97 -1.14 -7.67
C SER A 37 25.62 -1.78 -8.89
N GLU A 38 25.36 -3.07 -9.11
CA GLU A 38 25.94 -3.86 -10.21
C GLU A 38 24.78 -4.45 -11.04
N PRO A 39 24.91 -4.49 -12.37
CA PRO A 39 23.89 -5.11 -13.21
C PRO A 39 23.72 -6.59 -12.84
N ALA A 40 22.52 -7.14 -13.02
CA ALA A 40 22.27 -8.55 -12.71
C ALA A 40 23.18 -9.49 -13.52
N VAL A 41 23.92 -10.36 -12.83
CA VAL A 41 24.90 -11.27 -13.41
C VAL A 41 24.51 -12.72 -13.14
N MET A 42 24.52 -13.54 -14.20
CA MET A 42 24.47 -14.99 -14.10
C MET A 42 25.84 -15.52 -13.67
N VAL A 43 25.90 -16.31 -12.60
CA VAL A 43 27.14 -16.81 -12.00
C VAL A 43 27.05 -18.33 -11.82
N ASP A 44 28.11 -19.05 -12.19
CA ASP A 44 28.33 -20.44 -11.74
C ASP A 44 28.81 -20.40 -10.27
N THR A 45 28.00 -20.91 -9.35
CA THR A 45 28.20 -20.79 -7.90
C THR A 45 29.41 -21.59 -7.40
N VAL A 46 29.87 -22.58 -8.17
CA VAL A 46 31.02 -23.43 -7.82
C VAL A 46 32.33 -22.74 -8.21
N SER A 47 32.38 -22.18 -9.42
CA SER A 47 33.58 -21.53 -9.95
C SER A 47 33.67 -20.03 -9.63
N GLY A 48 32.55 -19.40 -9.31
CA GLY A 48 32.41 -17.94 -9.18
C GLY A 48 32.46 -17.20 -10.51
N ALA A 49 32.46 -17.90 -11.65
CA ALA A 49 32.56 -17.28 -12.97
C ALA A 49 31.24 -16.64 -13.39
N GLY A 50 31.29 -15.37 -13.82
CA GLY A 50 30.17 -14.70 -14.48
C GLY A 50 29.98 -15.23 -15.91
N LEU A 51 28.79 -15.72 -16.21
CA LEU A 51 28.43 -16.35 -17.49
C LEU A 51 27.71 -15.40 -18.44
N TRP A 52 26.90 -14.51 -17.87
CA TRP A 52 26.06 -13.57 -18.62
C TRP A 52 25.69 -12.38 -17.74
N THR A 53 25.42 -11.23 -18.33
CA THR A 53 24.94 -10.03 -17.62
C THR A 53 23.83 -9.36 -18.43
N VAL A 54 22.85 -8.79 -17.74
CA VAL A 54 21.72 -8.05 -18.33
C VAL A 54 22.17 -6.82 -19.12
N CYS A 55 23.32 -6.21 -18.80
CA CYS A 55 23.85 -5.08 -19.56
C CYS A 55 25.38 -5.15 -19.66
N ARG A 56 25.94 -4.76 -20.81
CA ARG A 56 27.38 -4.79 -21.08
C ARG A 56 28.08 -3.46 -20.77
N ASP A 57 27.38 -2.36 -20.97
CA ASP A 57 27.85 -1.04 -20.55
C ASP A 57 27.45 -0.85 -19.10
N ASN A 58 28.41 -0.46 -18.28
CA ASN A 58 28.25 -0.28 -16.85
C ASN A 58 27.12 0.74 -16.59
N VAL A 59 25.89 0.27 -16.42
CA VAL A 59 24.79 1.09 -15.97
C VAL A 59 25.11 1.42 -14.53
N TYR A 60 25.78 2.55 -14.31
CA TYR A 60 26.11 3.02 -12.96
C TYR A 60 24.82 3.07 -12.16
N GLY A 61 24.79 2.29 -11.08
CA GLY A 61 23.65 2.16 -10.17
C GLY A 61 22.41 1.53 -10.80
N ALA A 62 22.56 0.47 -11.59
CA ALA A 62 21.49 -0.53 -11.74
C ALA A 62 21.10 -1.06 -10.36
N THR A 63 19.83 -0.94 -9.99
CA THR A 63 19.33 -1.29 -8.65
C THR A 63 18.43 -2.50 -8.68
N SER A 64 17.60 -2.66 -9.71
CA SER A 64 16.51 -3.65 -9.69
C SER A 64 16.28 -4.28 -11.06
N LEU A 65 16.21 -5.61 -11.10
CA LEU A 65 15.76 -6.39 -12.25
C LEU A 65 14.29 -6.74 -12.04
N VAL A 66 13.41 -6.20 -12.87
CA VAL A 66 11.95 -6.30 -12.71
C VAL A 66 11.36 -7.07 -13.88
N LEU A 67 10.59 -8.12 -13.61
CA LEU A 67 9.70 -8.69 -14.62
C LEU A 67 8.36 -7.96 -14.52
N GLY A 68 8.15 -6.99 -15.41
CA GLY A 68 6.97 -6.14 -15.43
C GLY A 68 5.68 -6.93 -15.61
N LEU A 69 4.55 -6.33 -15.25
CA LEU A 69 3.23 -6.93 -15.46
C LEU A 69 2.98 -7.15 -16.96
N ASP A 70 3.45 -6.25 -17.83
CA ASP A 70 3.39 -6.44 -19.28
C ASP A 70 4.20 -7.66 -19.78
N GLY A 71 5.03 -8.27 -18.93
CA GLY A 71 5.88 -9.41 -19.25
C GLY A 71 7.25 -9.03 -19.77
N ASP A 72 7.61 -7.74 -19.80
CA ASP A 72 8.98 -7.34 -20.14
C ASP A 72 9.91 -7.44 -18.94
N LEU A 73 11.07 -8.07 -19.12
CA LEU A 73 12.13 -8.05 -18.13
C LEU A 73 12.98 -6.79 -18.32
N VAL A 74 13.01 -5.91 -17.33
CA VAL A 74 13.62 -4.57 -17.39
C VAL A 74 14.63 -4.36 -16.26
N VAL A 75 15.75 -3.72 -16.58
CA VAL A 75 16.71 -3.24 -15.59
C VAL A 75 16.51 -1.74 -15.39
N TRP A 76 16.30 -1.35 -14.14
CA TRP A 76 16.19 0.04 -13.73
C TRP A 76 17.45 0.49 -12.99
N ASN A 77 17.84 1.75 -13.21
CA ASN A 77 18.87 2.40 -12.42
C ASN A 77 18.24 3.31 -11.34
N HIS A 78 19.06 3.73 -10.36
CA HIS A 78 18.68 4.65 -9.28
C HIS A 78 18.17 6.02 -9.75
N HIS A 79 18.43 6.40 -11.01
CA HIS A 79 17.94 7.64 -11.62
C HIS A 79 16.65 7.46 -12.43
N ARG A 80 16.01 6.28 -12.39
CA ARG A 80 14.81 5.92 -13.17
C ARG A 80 15.04 5.80 -14.67
N ASP A 81 16.28 5.75 -15.13
CA ASP A 81 16.55 5.45 -16.53
C ASP A 81 16.56 3.94 -16.73
N ARG A 82 15.85 3.51 -17.77
CA ARG A 82 15.86 2.12 -18.23
C ARG A 82 17.25 1.78 -18.77
N GLY A 83 17.97 0.90 -18.09
CA GLY A 83 19.31 0.47 -18.48
C GLY A 83 19.31 -0.61 -19.56
N TRP A 84 18.35 -1.53 -19.49
CA TRP A 84 18.17 -2.63 -20.45
C TRP A 84 16.76 -3.21 -20.37
N ARG A 85 16.29 -3.86 -21.44
CA ARG A 85 15.07 -4.67 -21.43
C ARG A 85 15.14 -5.88 -22.37
N SER A 86 14.31 -6.88 -22.11
CA SER A 86 14.19 -8.08 -22.95
C SER A 86 13.39 -7.87 -24.23
N GLY A 87 12.51 -6.85 -24.27
CA GLY A 87 11.61 -6.58 -25.38
C GLY A 87 10.44 -7.56 -25.48
N THR A 88 10.01 -8.13 -24.35
CA THR A 88 8.98 -9.19 -24.29
C THR A 88 7.61 -8.72 -23.80
N ALA A 89 7.42 -7.41 -23.68
CA ALA A 89 6.12 -6.80 -23.38
C ALA A 89 5.03 -7.35 -24.31
N GLY A 90 3.91 -7.80 -23.74
CA GLY A 90 2.76 -8.32 -24.46
C GLY A 90 2.93 -9.73 -25.05
N LEU A 91 4.07 -10.41 -24.82
CA LEU A 91 4.33 -11.77 -25.34
C LEU A 91 3.91 -12.89 -24.38
N ASP A 92 2.98 -12.59 -23.47
CA ASP A 92 2.40 -13.55 -22.52
C ASP A 92 3.43 -14.32 -21.66
N VAL A 93 4.49 -13.63 -21.23
CA VAL A 93 5.50 -14.15 -20.31
C VAL A 93 4.90 -14.34 -18.92
N GLU A 94 5.00 -15.50 -18.29
CA GLU A 94 4.52 -15.72 -16.92
C GLU A 94 5.63 -15.53 -15.87
N HIS A 95 6.82 -16.06 -16.15
CA HIS A 95 7.94 -16.01 -15.22
C HIS A 95 9.30 -16.10 -15.92
N LEU A 96 10.32 -15.60 -15.24
CA LEU A 96 11.73 -15.81 -15.48
C LEU A 96 12.22 -17.00 -14.63
N GLN A 97 13.05 -17.85 -15.22
CA GLN A 97 13.74 -18.93 -14.51
C GLN A 97 15.23 -18.98 -14.87
N VAL A 98 16.04 -19.58 -13.98
CA VAL A 98 17.41 -19.99 -14.30
C VAL A 98 17.43 -21.50 -14.54
N THR A 99 18.05 -21.94 -15.63
CA THR A 99 18.16 -23.36 -15.96
C THR A 99 19.45 -23.98 -15.41
N ASP A 100 19.48 -25.31 -15.32
CA ASP A 100 20.69 -26.08 -14.98
C ASP A 100 21.74 -26.09 -16.10
N ASP A 101 21.48 -25.40 -17.22
CA ASP A 101 22.43 -25.15 -18.30
C ASP A 101 23.06 -23.75 -18.20
N GLY A 102 22.73 -22.98 -17.16
CA GLY A 102 23.28 -21.64 -16.92
C GLY A 102 22.65 -20.55 -17.79
N THR A 103 21.40 -20.75 -18.20
CA THR A 103 20.63 -19.78 -19.02
C THR A 103 19.51 -19.15 -18.21
N ALA A 104 19.19 -17.90 -18.52
CA ALA A 104 18.01 -17.21 -18.03
C ALA A 104 16.91 -17.27 -19.10
N GLU A 105 15.71 -17.71 -18.74
CA GLU A 105 14.62 -17.95 -19.69
C GLU A 105 13.31 -17.32 -19.21
N LEU A 106 12.66 -16.56 -20.08
CA LEU A 106 11.29 -16.10 -19.88
C LEU A 106 10.34 -17.13 -20.46
N ILE A 107 9.48 -17.68 -19.61
CA ILE A 107 8.52 -18.73 -19.93
C ILE A 107 7.14 -18.11 -20.00
N GLY A 108 6.37 -18.41 -21.04
CA GLY A 108 4.98 -17.95 -21.16
C GLY A 108 3.95 -18.95 -20.62
N SER A 109 2.68 -18.54 -20.59
CA SER A 109 1.59 -19.27 -19.92
C SER A 109 1.36 -20.72 -20.41
N ALA A 110 1.71 -21.04 -21.67
CA ALA A 110 1.62 -22.40 -22.21
C ALA A 110 2.93 -23.20 -22.05
N GLY A 111 3.87 -22.71 -21.23
CA GLY A 111 5.15 -23.36 -20.91
C GLY A 111 6.24 -23.18 -21.98
N GLN A 112 6.00 -22.35 -22.99
CA GLN A 112 6.97 -22.04 -24.05
C GLN A 112 8.04 -21.05 -23.58
N VAL A 113 9.27 -21.22 -24.06
CA VAL A 113 10.32 -20.21 -23.91
C VAL A 113 10.05 -19.05 -24.86
N VAL A 114 9.76 -17.87 -24.32
CA VAL A 114 9.51 -16.63 -25.05
C VAL A 114 10.81 -15.88 -25.33
N TRP A 115 11.76 -15.94 -24.39
CA TRP A 115 13.08 -15.33 -24.51
C TRP A 115 14.11 -16.16 -23.75
N SER A 116 15.36 -16.16 -24.22
CA SER A 116 16.47 -16.84 -23.57
C SER A 116 17.76 -16.04 -23.70
N SER A 117 18.56 -16.04 -22.64
CA SER A 117 19.92 -15.49 -22.68
C SER A 117 20.85 -16.27 -23.61
N ALA A 118 20.49 -17.50 -24.00
CA ALA A 118 21.30 -18.42 -24.81
C ALA A 118 21.41 -18.05 -26.31
N GLY A 119 20.81 -16.93 -26.75
CA GLY A 119 20.73 -16.55 -28.15
C GLY A 119 21.29 -15.16 -28.52
N LEU A 120 21.84 -14.40 -27.57
CA LEU A 120 22.41 -13.08 -27.87
C LEU A 120 23.81 -13.23 -28.49
N LEU A 121 23.98 -12.72 -29.72
CA LEU A 121 25.23 -12.73 -30.46
C LEU A 121 26.42 -12.22 -29.63
N PRO A 122 27.65 -12.69 -29.90
CA PRO A 122 28.86 -12.23 -29.22
C PRO A 122 29.04 -10.71 -29.35
N PRO A 123 29.81 -10.08 -28.44
CA PRO A 123 29.77 -8.65 -28.21
C PRO A 123 29.87 -7.70 -29.39
N SER A 124 30.59 -8.11 -30.41
CA SER A 124 30.92 -7.32 -31.59
C SER A 124 29.79 -7.16 -32.62
N GLN A 125 28.58 -7.68 -32.38
CA GLN A 125 27.51 -7.73 -33.40
C GLN A 125 26.12 -7.29 -32.93
N VAL A 126 25.98 -6.70 -31.73
CA VAL A 126 24.74 -5.99 -31.35
C VAL A 126 24.88 -4.55 -31.86
N PRO A 127 23.92 -4.01 -32.63
CA PRO A 127 23.99 -2.62 -33.06
C PRO A 127 24.01 -1.68 -31.85
N ASP A 128 24.96 -0.75 -31.83
CA ASP A 128 24.95 0.38 -30.90
C ASP A 128 23.65 1.18 -31.11
N GLU A 129 23.00 1.52 -30.00
CA GLU A 129 21.88 2.47 -29.93
C GLU A 129 20.64 2.14 -30.79
N VAL A 130 19.57 1.66 -30.15
CA VAL A 130 18.23 2.03 -30.60
C VAL A 130 18.00 3.49 -30.20
N THR A 131 18.57 4.43 -30.96
CA THR A 131 18.27 5.86 -30.86
C THR A 131 16.95 6.14 -31.59
N GLY A 132 15.86 5.85 -30.90
CA GLY A 132 14.52 6.33 -31.21
C GLY A 132 13.75 6.37 -29.89
N ARG A 133 12.85 7.34 -29.70
CA ARG A 133 11.89 7.25 -28.59
C ARG A 133 11.05 6.00 -28.85
N GLU A 134 11.42 4.91 -28.18
CA GLU A 134 10.81 3.60 -28.33
C GLU A 134 9.34 3.65 -27.86
N PRO A 135 8.44 2.85 -28.45
CA PRO A 135 7.04 2.86 -28.06
C PRO A 135 6.90 2.47 -26.58
N ASP A 136 6.08 3.23 -25.85
CA ASP A 136 5.77 3.00 -24.44
C ASP A 136 5.41 1.53 -24.21
N SER A 137 5.89 0.93 -23.11
CA SER A 137 5.51 -0.42 -22.69
C SER A 137 4.00 -0.48 -22.39
N ASP A 138 3.37 -1.66 -22.40
CA ASP A 138 1.93 -1.73 -22.07
C ASP A 138 1.67 -1.25 -20.64
N GLN A 139 2.62 -1.46 -19.73
CA GLN A 139 2.60 -0.92 -18.38
C GLN A 139 2.71 0.62 -18.36
N GLU A 140 3.61 1.22 -19.14
CA GLU A 140 3.70 2.69 -19.29
C GLU A 140 2.43 3.27 -19.93
N ARG A 141 1.83 2.57 -20.89
CA ARG A 141 0.57 2.99 -21.52
C ARG A 141 -0.62 2.90 -20.58
N LEU A 142 -0.67 1.86 -19.75
CA LEU A 142 -1.68 1.74 -18.69
C LEU A 142 -1.53 2.88 -17.70
N GLN A 143 -0.31 3.14 -17.22
CA GLN A 143 -0.06 4.24 -16.31
C GLN A 143 -0.49 5.58 -16.92
N ASN A 144 -0.04 5.89 -18.14
CA ASN A 144 -0.42 7.10 -18.85
C ASN A 144 -1.95 7.21 -19.06
N LEU A 145 -2.63 6.08 -19.27
CA LEU A 145 -4.07 6.04 -19.38
C LEU A 145 -4.76 6.31 -18.04
N PHE A 146 -4.29 5.70 -16.94
CA PHE A 146 -4.80 5.95 -15.59
C PHE A 146 -4.56 7.41 -15.16
N ASP A 147 -3.38 7.95 -15.44
CA ASP A 147 -3.06 9.37 -15.26
C ASP A 147 -3.97 10.27 -16.11
N SER A 148 -4.40 9.79 -17.29
CA SER A 148 -5.33 10.53 -18.13
C SER A 148 -6.76 10.61 -17.59
N LEU A 149 -7.12 9.84 -16.55
CA LEU A 149 -8.48 9.77 -15.99
C LEU A 149 -8.97 11.07 -15.30
N ALA A 150 -8.18 12.15 -15.35
CA ALA A 150 -8.34 13.47 -14.74
C ALA A 150 -7.89 13.59 -13.28
N PRO A 151 -6.59 13.85 -13.05
CA PRO A 151 -6.02 14.04 -11.71
C PRO A 151 -6.65 15.23 -10.95
N ASP A 152 -7.24 16.19 -11.67
CA ASP A 152 -7.84 17.39 -11.08
C ASP A 152 -9.24 17.17 -10.49
N GLN A 153 -9.94 16.11 -10.93
CA GLN A 153 -11.31 15.77 -10.50
C GLN A 153 -11.41 14.46 -9.70
N GLY A 154 -10.31 13.70 -9.66
CA GLY A 154 -10.23 12.46 -8.91
C GLY A 154 -10.67 11.27 -9.73
N TYR A 155 -10.22 10.10 -9.31
CA TYR A 155 -10.56 8.83 -9.95
C TYR A 155 -10.68 7.72 -8.91
N THR A 156 -11.33 6.63 -9.31
CA THR A 156 -11.25 5.34 -8.62
C THR A 156 -11.04 4.23 -9.63
N VAL A 157 -10.09 3.37 -9.33
CA VAL A 157 -9.81 2.11 -10.01
C VAL A 157 -10.12 1.00 -9.02
N THR A 158 -10.88 -0.01 -9.43
CA THR A 158 -11.30 -1.07 -8.51
C THR A 158 -11.32 -2.41 -9.22
N VAL A 159 -10.63 -3.40 -8.67
CA VAL A 159 -10.77 -4.78 -9.11
C VAL A 159 -11.73 -5.49 -8.17
N VAL A 160 -12.80 -6.03 -8.74
CA VAL A 160 -13.79 -6.87 -8.07
C VAL A 160 -13.52 -8.31 -8.51
N LEU A 161 -13.11 -9.17 -7.58
CA LEU A 161 -12.83 -10.57 -7.90
C LEU A 161 -14.13 -11.33 -8.16
N ASP A 162 -14.11 -12.26 -9.11
CA ASP A 162 -15.20 -13.21 -9.37
C ASP A 162 -16.60 -12.58 -9.55
N VAL A 163 -16.65 -11.36 -10.08
CA VAL A 163 -17.89 -10.64 -10.40
C VAL A 163 -17.82 -10.14 -11.83
N GLU A 164 -18.88 -10.38 -12.59
CA GLU A 164 -19.00 -9.97 -13.99
C GLU A 164 -19.22 -8.46 -14.16
N PRO A 165 -18.80 -7.86 -15.29
CA PRO A 165 -18.83 -6.41 -15.50
C PRO A 165 -20.19 -5.73 -15.25
N ALA A 166 -21.28 -6.34 -15.72
CA ALA A 166 -22.62 -5.77 -15.58
C ALA A 166 -23.10 -5.76 -14.11
N GLU A 167 -22.77 -6.80 -13.35
CA GLU A 167 -23.09 -6.90 -11.94
C GLU A 167 -22.25 -5.92 -11.11
N ALA A 168 -20.95 -5.83 -11.41
CA ALA A 168 -20.04 -4.88 -10.76
C ALA A 168 -20.52 -3.42 -10.94
N LEU A 169 -20.96 -3.06 -12.15
CA LEU A 169 -21.56 -1.75 -12.44
C LEU A 169 -22.87 -1.52 -11.66
N CYS A 170 -23.75 -2.53 -11.57
CA CYS A 170 -24.97 -2.44 -10.76
C CYS A 170 -24.66 -2.22 -9.28
N ARG A 171 -23.68 -2.96 -8.71
CA ARG A 171 -23.21 -2.79 -7.33
C ARG A 171 -22.60 -1.41 -7.09
N TRP A 172 -21.93 -0.84 -8.09
CA TRP A 172 -21.42 0.53 -8.07
C TRP A 172 -22.53 1.60 -8.10
N GLY A 173 -23.75 1.23 -8.52
CA GLY A 173 -24.89 2.13 -8.61
C GLY A 173 -25.22 2.61 -10.03
N LEU A 174 -24.72 1.93 -11.07
CA LEU A 174 -25.16 2.12 -12.46
C LEU A 174 -26.18 1.02 -12.84
N PRO A 175 -27.49 1.32 -12.86
CA PRO A 175 -28.52 0.34 -13.17
C PRO A 175 -28.34 -0.26 -14.57
N GLU A 176 -28.68 -1.54 -14.74
CA GLU A 176 -28.55 -2.26 -16.02
C GLU A 176 -29.18 -1.51 -17.21
N ALA A 177 -30.31 -0.82 -16.99
CA ALA A 177 -31.00 -0.03 -18.00
C ALA A 177 -30.21 1.21 -18.49
N GLU A 178 -29.24 1.68 -17.71
CA GLU A 178 -28.37 2.83 -18.03
C GLU A 178 -27.00 2.40 -18.55
N GLN A 179 -26.68 1.10 -18.48
CA GLN A 179 -25.45 0.54 -19.01
C GLN A 179 -25.46 0.55 -20.54
N ARG A 180 -24.34 0.94 -21.14
CA ARG A 180 -24.15 1.03 -22.59
C ARG A 180 -22.72 0.71 -22.98
N ARG A 181 -22.53 0.39 -24.25
CA ARG A 181 -21.21 0.19 -24.84
C ARG A 181 -20.68 1.51 -25.39
N ALA A 182 -19.56 1.98 -24.88
CA ALA A 182 -18.93 3.23 -25.31
C ALA A 182 -17.42 3.20 -25.00
N THR A 183 -16.64 4.00 -25.72
CA THR A 183 -15.24 4.25 -25.37
C THR A 183 -15.14 5.19 -24.16
N TRP A 184 -14.02 5.12 -23.43
CA TRP A 184 -13.79 6.00 -22.29
C TRP A 184 -13.88 7.51 -22.65
N PRO A 185 -13.29 8.00 -23.76
CA PRO A 185 -13.45 9.40 -24.16
C PRO A 185 -14.90 9.80 -24.44
N GLU A 186 -15.72 8.91 -25.01
CA GLU A 186 -17.14 9.17 -25.28
C GLU A 186 -17.97 9.30 -24.00
N LEU A 187 -17.64 8.51 -22.96
CA LEU A 187 -18.26 8.64 -21.64
C LEU A 187 -17.85 9.95 -20.97
N ARG A 188 -16.56 10.29 -20.99
CA ARG A 188 -16.03 11.52 -20.37
C ARG A 188 -16.58 12.81 -20.97
N ALA A 189 -16.90 12.82 -22.26
CA ALA A 189 -17.36 14.03 -22.95
C ALA A 189 -18.73 14.56 -22.46
N GLN A 190 -19.45 13.82 -21.61
CA GLN A 190 -20.86 14.08 -21.27
C GLN A 190 -21.08 14.88 -19.98
N GLY A 191 -20.03 15.39 -19.32
CA GLY A 191 -20.14 16.32 -18.20
C GLY A 191 -20.74 15.75 -16.91
N GLN A 192 -20.86 14.42 -16.82
CA GLN A 192 -21.21 13.65 -15.63
C GLN A 192 -20.07 12.68 -15.32
N ILE A 193 -20.16 11.98 -14.18
CA ILE A 193 -19.10 11.07 -13.73
C ILE A 193 -19.20 9.76 -14.53
N PRO A 194 -18.20 9.45 -15.37
CA PRO A 194 -18.19 8.23 -16.14
C PRO A 194 -17.71 7.06 -15.29
N VAL A 195 -18.31 5.90 -15.53
CA VAL A 195 -17.85 4.61 -15.00
C VAL A 195 -17.82 3.59 -16.13
N ALA A 196 -16.79 2.76 -16.16
CA ALA A 196 -16.62 1.70 -17.14
C ALA A 196 -16.07 0.43 -16.47
N ALA A 197 -16.41 -0.71 -17.05
CA ALA A 197 -16.01 -2.03 -16.60
C ALA A 197 -15.26 -2.78 -17.70
N VAL A 198 -14.21 -3.47 -17.30
CA VAL A 198 -13.34 -4.32 -18.12
C VAL A 198 -13.36 -5.71 -17.52
N SER A 199 -13.62 -6.73 -18.35
CA SER A 199 -13.48 -8.12 -17.93
C SER A 199 -12.00 -8.53 -17.98
N LEU A 200 -11.50 -9.07 -16.87
CA LEU A 200 -10.14 -9.59 -16.72
C LEU A 200 -10.21 -11.07 -16.34
N GLY A 201 -10.89 -11.88 -17.16
CA GLY A 201 -11.20 -13.27 -16.84
C GLY A 201 -12.42 -13.38 -15.92
N THR A 202 -12.27 -13.98 -14.73
CA THR A 202 -13.35 -14.05 -13.73
C THR A 202 -13.51 -12.75 -12.95
N SER A 203 -12.50 -11.89 -12.97
CA SER A 203 -12.50 -10.60 -12.28
C SER A 203 -12.94 -9.46 -13.17
N THR A 204 -13.42 -8.38 -12.57
CA THR A 204 -13.76 -7.13 -13.26
C THR A 204 -12.90 -5.99 -12.75
N LEU A 205 -12.32 -5.22 -13.67
CA LEU A 205 -11.72 -3.92 -13.40
C LEU A 205 -12.73 -2.81 -13.70
N LEU A 206 -13.09 -2.05 -12.68
CA LEU A 206 -13.90 -0.85 -12.76
C LEU A 206 -13.01 0.39 -12.77
N VAL A 207 -13.35 1.34 -13.62
CA VAL A 207 -12.71 2.66 -13.72
C VAL A 207 -13.78 3.72 -13.65
N ALA A 208 -13.66 4.63 -12.69
CA ALA A 208 -14.60 5.72 -12.45
C ALA A 208 -13.88 7.07 -12.39
N GLY A 209 -14.45 8.10 -13.01
CA GLY A 209 -13.99 9.49 -12.90
C GLY A 209 -14.45 10.19 -11.61
N ALA A 210 -14.60 9.43 -10.52
CA ALA A 210 -14.92 9.92 -9.18
C ALA A 210 -14.21 9.07 -8.14
N ALA A 211 -13.92 9.69 -7.01
CA ALA A 211 -13.02 9.14 -5.99
C ALA A 211 -13.72 8.46 -4.81
N TRP A 212 -15.05 8.32 -4.82
CA TRP A 212 -15.78 7.95 -3.61
C TRP A 212 -17.01 7.07 -3.82
N LEU A 213 -17.22 6.16 -2.87
CA LEU A 213 -18.44 5.38 -2.65
C LEU A 213 -18.75 5.28 -1.13
N PRO A 214 -20.02 5.36 -0.70
CA PRO A 214 -20.44 5.11 0.68
C PRO A 214 -20.53 3.61 0.96
N GLY A 215 -19.64 3.10 1.81
CA GLY A 215 -19.53 1.66 2.10
C GLY A 215 -19.08 0.86 0.88
N ASP A 216 -18.91 -0.45 1.04
CA ASP A 216 -18.47 -1.29 -0.09
C ASP A 216 -19.49 -2.37 -0.47
N PRO A 217 -20.60 -2.00 -1.15
CA PRO A 217 -21.51 -2.99 -1.72
C PRO A 217 -20.85 -3.86 -2.80
N LEU A 218 -19.69 -3.46 -3.34
CA LEU A 218 -18.96 -4.22 -4.33
C LEU A 218 -18.38 -5.51 -3.74
N SER A 219 -17.84 -5.46 -2.53
CA SER A 219 -17.22 -6.62 -1.87
C SER A 219 -18.21 -7.59 -1.26
N ARG A 220 -19.53 -7.36 -1.31
CA ARG A 220 -20.50 -8.35 -0.79
C ARG A 220 -20.35 -9.71 -1.47
N GLY A 221 -19.97 -10.75 -0.74
CA GLY A 221 -19.76 -12.09 -1.27
C GLY A 221 -18.47 -12.23 -2.10
N THR A 222 -17.53 -11.27 -2.00
CA THR A 222 -16.27 -11.29 -2.76
C THR A 222 -15.18 -10.43 -2.10
N THR A 223 -14.01 -10.36 -2.73
CA THR A 223 -12.92 -9.45 -2.39
C THR A 223 -12.83 -8.33 -3.43
N VAL A 224 -12.56 -7.12 -2.94
CA VAL A 224 -12.39 -5.92 -3.74
C VAL A 224 -11.08 -5.24 -3.37
N VAL A 225 -10.31 -4.86 -4.37
CA VAL A 225 -9.11 -4.05 -4.22
C VAL A 225 -9.31 -2.74 -4.95
N ARG A 226 -9.03 -1.63 -4.28
CA ARG A 226 -9.31 -0.28 -4.77
C ARG A 226 -8.10 0.61 -4.67
N GLU A 227 -7.93 1.46 -5.67
CA GLU A 227 -7.08 2.64 -5.63
C GLU A 227 -7.94 3.85 -6.02
N SER A 228 -7.86 4.93 -5.26
CA SER A 228 -8.61 6.16 -5.52
C SER A 228 -7.78 7.40 -5.26
N ARG A 229 -8.03 8.44 -6.05
CA ARG A 229 -7.47 9.79 -5.85
C ARG A 229 -8.59 10.77 -5.58
N VAL A 230 -8.60 11.38 -4.39
CA VAL A 230 -9.63 12.34 -3.99
C VAL A 230 -9.05 13.77 -4.06
N PRO A 231 -9.58 14.69 -4.90
CA PRO A 231 -9.07 16.05 -4.96
C PRO A 231 -9.50 16.88 -3.76
N GLY A 232 -8.66 17.84 -3.37
CA GLY A 232 -9.02 18.87 -2.39
C GLY A 232 -8.99 18.41 -0.93
N THR A 233 -8.64 17.15 -0.65
CA THR A 233 -8.51 16.58 0.69
C THR A 233 -7.11 16.77 1.29
N GLY A 234 -6.10 17.09 0.46
CA GLY A 234 -4.70 17.19 0.90
C GLY A 234 -3.89 15.89 0.68
N TRP A 235 -4.55 14.82 0.28
CA TRP A 235 -3.99 13.49 -0.05
C TRP A 235 -3.89 13.33 -1.55
N THR A 236 -2.90 12.58 -2.06
CA THR A 236 -2.82 12.33 -3.50
C THR A 236 -3.41 10.99 -3.93
N THR A 237 -3.37 9.93 -3.10
CA THR A 237 -4.02 8.62 -3.35
C THR A 237 -4.37 7.79 -2.09
N GLU A 238 -5.37 6.92 -2.20
CA GLU A 238 -5.86 5.96 -1.20
C GLU A 238 -5.91 4.55 -1.83
N TRP A 239 -5.41 3.54 -1.13
CA TRP A 239 -5.55 2.14 -1.50
C TRP A 239 -6.33 1.38 -0.42
N SER A 240 -7.27 0.52 -0.80
CA SER A 240 -8.00 -0.29 0.17
C SER A 240 -8.35 -1.68 -0.34
N LEU A 241 -8.42 -2.61 0.60
CA LEU A 241 -8.84 -3.99 0.45
C LEU A 241 -10.10 -4.20 1.27
N HIS A 242 -11.13 -4.72 0.61
CA HIS A 242 -12.40 -5.05 1.23
C HIS A 242 -12.76 -6.50 0.98
N ARG A 243 -13.38 -7.15 1.96
CA ARG A 243 -13.90 -8.51 1.85
C ARG A 243 -15.26 -8.58 2.50
N ASP A 244 -16.25 -9.06 1.77
CA ASP A 244 -17.61 -9.26 2.27
C ASP A 244 -18.27 -8.02 2.90
N GLY A 245 -17.90 -6.83 2.44
CA GLY A 245 -18.40 -5.54 2.93
C GLY A 245 -17.58 -4.93 4.07
N GLU A 246 -16.53 -5.60 4.52
CA GLU A 246 -15.62 -5.15 5.57
C GLU A 246 -14.29 -4.66 4.99
N THR A 247 -13.72 -3.62 5.58
CA THR A 247 -12.39 -3.12 5.23
C THR A 247 -11.34 -4.01 5.91
N VAL A 248 -10.56 -4.76 5.12
CA VAL A 248 -9.49 -5.63 5.62
C VAL A 248 -8.17 -4.88 5.71
N SER A 249 -7.89 -4.03 4.73
CA SER A 249 -6.70 -3.19 4.74
C SER A 249 -6.98 -1.87 4.06
N HIS A 250 -6.31 -0.83 4.53
CA HIS A 250 -6.54 0.52 4.04
C HIS A 250 -5.31 1.36 4.28
N LEU A 251 -4.82 1.97 3.21
CA LEU A 251 -3.59 2.73 3.13
C LEU A 251 -3.91 4.10 2.54
N ARG A 252 -3.70 5.16 3.31
CA ARG A 252 -3.84 6.54 2.82
C ARG A 252 -2.50 7.24 2.73
N GLU A 253 -2.43 8.19 1.81
CA GLU A 253 -1.31 9.10 1.66
C GLU A 253 -1.51 10.38 2.47
N GLY A 254 -0.39 10.96 2.94
CA GLY A 254 -0.24 12.15 3.78
C GLY A 254 -0.16 11.84 5.28
N GLN A 255 0.44 12.74 6.06
CA GLN A 255 0.85 12.44 7.43
C GLN A 255 -0.28 12.54 8.47
N PRO A 256 -0.38 11.58 9.41
CA PRO A 256 0.12 10.21 9.42
C PRO A 256 -0.45 9.25 8.39
N LYS A 257 0.40 8.26 8.15
CA LYS A 257 0.16 7.09 7.30
C LYS A 257 -0.84 6.17 8.00
N ARG A 258 -2.13 6.33 7.70
CA ARG A 258 -3.17 5.37 8.09
C ARG A 258 -2.88 4.00 7.48
N ARG A 259 -2.72 2.96 8.32
CA ARG A 259 -2.54 1.58 7.86
C ARG A 259 -3.32 0.60 8.72
N ILE A 260 -4.40 0.04 8.16
CA ILE A 260 -5.11 -1.13 8.72
C ILE A 260 -4.61 -2.38 7.98
N GLY A 261 -4.40 -3.49 8.67
CA GLY A 261 -4.13 -4.79 8.03
C GLY A 261 -2.76 -4.92 7.36
N MET A 262 -1.73 -4.28 7.92
CA MET A 262 -0.35 -4.30 7.38
C MET A 262 0.32 -5.67 7.42
N SER A 263 -0.22 -6.64 8.15
CA SER A 263 0.32 -7.99 8.25
C SER A 263 0.21 -8.80 6.95
N HIS A 264 -0.52 -8.31 5.94
CA HIS A 264 -0.64 -8.97 4.65
C HIS A 264 0.70 -8.97 3.86
N PRO A 265 1.24 -10.13 3.45
CA PRO A 265 2.54 -10.23 2.78
C PRO A 265 2.68 -9.34 1.53
N GLU A 266 1.62 -9.21 0.74
CA GLU A 266 1.58 -8.40 -0.49
C GLU A 266 1.65 -6.89 -0.17
N VAL A 267 0.98 -6.48 0.92
CA VAL A 267 1.01 -5.11 1.44
C VAL A 267 2.39 -4.78 2.01
N LEU A 268 2.97 -5.70 2.79
CA LEU A 268 4.35 -5.58 3.29
C LEU A 268 5.37 -5.50 2.15
N GLN A 269 5.18 -6.28 1.08
CA GLN A 269 6.07 -6.27 -0.07
C GLN A 269 6.03 -4.92 -0.81
N ALA A 270 4.84 -4.35 -1.03
CA ALA A 270 4.73 -3.01 -1.61
C ALA A 270 5.32 -1.93 -0.70
N ALA A 271 5.12 -2.02 0.61
CA ALA A 271 5.73 -1.10 1.56
C ALA A 271 7.27 -1.20 1.57
N ARG A 272 7.84 -2.40 1.44
CA ARG A 272 9.29 -2.62 1.31
C ARG A 272 9.86 -2.07 0.01
N LEU A 273 9.20 -2.35 -1.12
CA LEU A 273 9.54 -1.80 -2.43
C LEU A 273 9.70 -0.28 -2.38
N VAL A 274 8.78 0.42 -1.73
CA VAL A 274 8.83 1.87 -1.55
C VAL A 274 9.98 2.31 -0.63
N ARG A 275 10.22 1.58 0.45
CA ARG A 275 11.28 1.89 1.44
C ARG A 275 12.70 1.60 0.92
N GLU A 276 12.84 0.73 -0.06
CA GLU A 276 14.13 0.32 -0.60
C GLU A 276 14.48 1.06 -1.90
N GLU A 277 13.49 1.70 -2.55
CA GLU A 277 13.68 2.42 -3.81
C GLU A 277 13.68 3.94 -3.62
N PRO A 278 14.85 4.62 -3.69
CA PRO A 278 14.98 6.07 -3.48
C PRO A 278 14.09 6.91 -4.41
N TYR A 279 13.74 6.39 -5.59
CA TYR A 279 12.86 7.07 -6.54
C TYR A 279 11.37 7.08 -6.13
N LEU A 280 10.95 6.18 -5.23
CA LEU A 280 9.61 6.21 -4.60
C LEU A 280 9.60 7.07 -3.33
N GLN A 281 10.77 7.54 -2.86
CA GLN A 281 10.94 8.34 -1.64
C GLN A 281 11.02 9.84 -1.91
N GLU A 282 11.55 10.26 -3.07
CA GLU A 282 11.70 11.69 -3.41
C GLU A 282 10.38 12.40 -3.78
N ASN A 283 9.32 11.64 -4.06
CA ASN A 283 7.95 12.13 -4.00
C ASN A 283 7.35 11.52 -2.74
N ALA A 284 6.80 12.32 -1.84
CA ALA A 284 6.12 11.86 -0.61
C ALA A 284 4.84 11.03 -0.88
N ASP A 285 4.62 10.65 -2.14
CA ASP A 285 3.38 10.23 -2.76
C ASP A 285 3.55 8.79 -3.28
N TRP A 286 3.95 7.87 -2.38
CA TRP A 286 4.36 6.51 -2.75
C TRP A 286 3.24 5.66 -3.35
N ILE A 287 1.97 5.96 -3.05
CA ILE A 287 0.80 5.31 -3.66
C ILE A 287 0.52 5.90 -5.05
N ALA A 288 0.89 7.16 -5.31
CA ALA A 288 0.27 7.99 -6.35
C ALA A 288 0.75 7.81 -7.78
N THR A 289 1.80 7.01 -8.01
CA THR A 289 2.46 7.01 -9.32
C THR A 289 2.42 5.68 -10.05
N PHE A 290 2.58 4.55 -9.38
CA PHE A 290 2.78 3.26 -10.06
C PHE A 290 2.67 2.07 -9.11
N ALA A 291 3.18 2.23 -7.89
CA ALA A 291 3.15 1.18 -6.88
C ALA A 291 1.71 0.87 -6.42
N GLY A 292 0.79 1.85 -6.41
CA GLY A 292 -0.62 1.65 -6.07
C GLY A 292 -1.34 0.72 -7.08
N LEU A 293 -1.25 1.05 -8.37
CA LEU A 293 -1.84 0.25 -9.44
C LEU A 293 -1.19 -1.14 -9.54
N GLU A 294 0.13 -1.20 -9.41
CA GLU A 294 0.87 -2.46 -9.41
C GLU A 294 0.49 -3.34 -8.21
N LEU A 295 0.40 -2.77 -7.00
CA LEU A 295 -0.07 -3.47 -5.81
C LEU A 295 -1.51 -3.98 -5.99
N LEU A 296 -2.39 -3.13 -6.53
CA LEU A 296 -3.77 -3.50 -6.84
C LEU A 296 -3.84 -4.69 -7.81
N CYS A 297 -3.06 -4.65 -8.90
CA CYS A 297 -3.01 -5.72 -9.89
C CYS A 297 -2.43 -7.01 -9.32
N ARG A 298 -1.31 -6.92 -8.59
CA ARG A 298 -0.65 -8.07 -7.94
C ARG A 298 -1.55 -8.73 -6.90
N PHE A 299 -2.17 -7.95 -6.02
CA PHE A 299 -3.08 -8.47 -5.00
C PHE A 299 -4.26 -9.19 -5.65
N ALA A 300 -4.87 -8.56 -6.66
CA ALA A 300 -6.01 -9.14 -7.35
C ALA A 300 -5.63 -10.30 -8.29
N GLY A 301 -4.33 -10.57 -8.50
CA GLY A 301 -3.85 -11.56 -9.44
C GLY A 301 -4.25 -11.26 -10.89
N VAL A 302 -4.45 -9.98 -11.23
CA VAL A 302 -4.87 -9.53 -12.56
C VAL A 302 -3.75 -8.79 -13.27
N ASN A 303 -3.81 -8.81 -14.60
CA ASN A 303 -2.81 -8.16 -15.43
C ASN A 303 -3.50 -7.52 -16.66
N PRO A 304 -4.14 -6.35 -16.51
CA PRO A 304 -4.72 -5.66 -17.65
C PRO A 304 -3.61 -5.28 -18.64
N VAL A 305 -3.94 -5.19 -19.93
CA VAL A 305 -3.11 -4.60 -20.98
C VAL A 305 -3.73 -3.29 -21.47
N ALA A 306 -2.94 -2.39 -22.05
CA ALA A 306 -3.44 -1.09 -22.53
C ALA A 306 -4.60 -1.21 -23.53
N SER A 307 -4.68 -2.30 -24.30
CA SER A 307 -5.80 -2.55 -25.21
C SER A 307 -7.12 -2.85 -24.48
N ASP A 308 -7.08 -3.36 -23.26
CA ASP A 308 -8.27 -3.70 -22.48
C ASP A 308 -9.10 -2.46 -22.14
N LEU A 309 -8.44 -1.31 -22.02
CA LEU A 309 -9.08 -0.05 -21.65
C LEU A 309 -9.25 0.94 -22.83
N ASN A 310 -8.54 0.73 -23.94
CA ASN A 310 -8.62 1.59 -25.13
C ASN A 310 -9.75 1.21 -26.11
N GLY A 311 -10.58 0.23 -25.73
CA GLY A 311 -11.67 -0.29 -26.57
C GLY A 311 -13.06 0.26 -26.23
N VAL A 312 -14.07 -0.42 -26.80
CA VAL A 312 -15.49 -0.20 -26.45
C VAL A 312 -15.82 -0.98 -25.17
N LEU A 313 -15.98 -0.24 -24.08
CA LEU A 313 -16.22 -0.75 -22.73
C LEU A 313 -17.72 -0.83 -22.43
N LEU A 314 -18.09 -1.69 -21.48
CA LEU A 314 -19.41 -1.61 -20.84
C LEU A 314 -19.34 -0.53 -19.76
N GLY A 315 -20.26 0.43 -19.76
CA GLY A 315 -20.22 1.52 -18.81
C GLY A 315 -21.39 2.48 -18.93
N GLY A 316 -21.27 3.63 -18.31
CA GLY A 316 -22.33 4.63 -18.30
C GLY A 316 -21.92 5.88 -17.54
N LEU A 317 -22.92 6.67 -17.17
CA LEU A 317 -22.74 7.89 -16.37
C LEU A 317 -23.45 7.68 -15.06
N LEU A 318 -22.74 7.84 -13.95
CA LEU A 318 -23.34 7.71 -12.65
C LEU A 318 -24.29 8.88 -12.37
N PRO A 319 -25.44 8.63 -11.73
CA PRO A 319 -26.29 9.69 -11.22
C PRO A 319 -25.50 10.56 -10.23
N ALA A 320 -25.72 11.88 -10.28
CA ALA A 320 -25.02 12.82 -9.39
C ALA A 320 -25.26 12.55 -7.89
N SER A 321 -26.31 11.81 -7.53
CA SER A 321 -26.60 11.38 -6.16
C SER A 321 -25.68 10.26 -5.64
N VAL A 322 -25.10 9.46 -6.54
CA VAL A 322 -24.24 8.32 -6.19
C VAL A 322 -22.80 8.77 -5.96
N ALA A 323 -22.40 9.90 -6.55
CA ALA A 323 -21.01 10.34 -6.63
C ALA A 323 -20.75 11.67 -5.92
N GLN A 324 -21.54 11.99 -4.88
CA GLN A 324 -21.20 13.10 -3.98
C GLN A 324 -20.09 12.63 -3.05
N PRO A 325 -19.01 13.40 -2.82
CA PRO A 325 -18.09 13.10 -1.73
C PRO A 325 -18.91 13.01 -0.42
N PRO A 326 -18.43 12.24 0.58
CA PRO A 326 -19.10 12.21 1.87
C PRO A 326 -19.19 13.65 2.35
N ALA A 327 -20.30 14.01 3.01
CA ALA A 327 -20.30 15.25 3.76
C ALA A 327 -19.06 15.19 4.68
N PRO A 328 -18.22 16.24 4.72
CA PRO A 328 -17.07 16.23 5.62
C PRO A 328 -17.58 15.84 7.00
N LEU A 329 -16.90 14.90 7.66
CA LEU A 329 -17.24 14.51 9.02
C LEU A 329 -17.00 15.73 9.90
N VAL A 330 -18.02 16.58 10.02
CA VAL A 330 -18.02 17.67 10.98
C VAL A 330 -18.23 17.02 12.33
N ARG A 331 -17.13 16.60 12.94
CA ARG A 331 -17.07 16.15 14.33
C ARG A 331 -17.39 17.35 15.21
N ILE A 332 -18.64 17.43 15.64
CA ILE A 332 -19.09 18.43 16.60
C ILE A 332 -18.77 17.87 17.97
N PRO A 333 -17.95 18.55 18.80
CA PRO A 333 -17.69 18.11 20.15
C PRO A 333 -19.01 17.81 20.87
N PRO A 334 -19.09 16.71 21.65
CA PRO A 334 -20.27 16.43 22.46
C PRO A 334 -20.67 17.66 23.30
N ALA A 335 -21.97 17.81 23.54
CA ALA A 335 -22.49 19.00 24.22
C ALA A 335 -21.78 19.21 25.58
N GLY A 336 -21.13 20.37 25.74
CA GLY A 336 -20.41 20.74 26.96
C GLY A 336 -18.92 20.43 26.96
N ARG A 337 -18.37 19.78 25.92
CA ARG A 337 -16.93 19.57 25.75
C ARG A 337 -16.28 20.73 24.97
N PRO A 338 -15.10 21.22 25.36
CA PRO A 338 -14.36 22.22 24.59
C PRO A 338 -13.80 21.60 23.30
N PRO A 339 -13.58 22.38 22.22
CA PRO A 339 -13.03 21.86 20.97
C PRO A 339 -11.58 21.41 21.16
N ILE A 340 -11.22 20.28 20.55
CA ILE A 340 -9.83 19.83 20.42
C ILE A 340 -9.28 20.42 19.11
N THR A 341 -8.18 21.17 19.18
CA THR A 341 -7.61 21.89 18.01
C THR A 341 -6.20 21.43 17.64
N VAL A 342 -5.83 20.23 18.07
CA VAL A 342 -4.46 19.70 18.02
C VAL A 342 -4.22 18.84 16.79
N GLU A 343 -2.94 18.65 16.44
CA GLU A 343 -2.56 18.05 15.16
C GLU A 343 -1.85 16.68 15.28
N GLU A 344 -0.90 16.44 16.18
CA GLU A 344 -0.03 15.22 16.09
C GLU A 344 -0.14 14.25 17.28
N PHE A 345 0.63 14.46 18.36
CA PHE A 345 0.62 13.59 19.54
C PHE A 345 -0.41 14.11 20.56
N LEU A 346 -1.60 13.54 20.57
CA LEU A 346 -2.70 14.00 21.42
C LEU A 346 -2.79 13.19 22.73
N LEU A 347 -2.59 13.87 23.85
CA LEU A 347 -2.78 13.32 25.19
C LEU A 347 -3.91 14.07 25.92
N VAL A 348 -5.05 13.42 26.14
CA VAL A 348 -6.22 14.03 26.78
C VAL A 348 -6.33 13.61 28.23
N ARG A 349 -6.28 14.58 29.15
CA ARG A 349 -6.57 14.33 30.56
C ARG A 349 -8.07 14.18 30.76
N THR A 350 -8.49 13.05 31.30
CA THR A 350 -9.90 12.78 31.61
C THR A 350 -10.13 12.58 33.11
N ASP A 351 -9.09 12.26 33.89
CA ASP A 351 -9.12 12.29 35.35
C ASP A 351 -8.33 13.48 35.92
N PHE A 352 -9.03 14.29 36.71
CA PHE A 352 -8.53 15.51 37.36
C PHE A 352 -8.44 15.34 38.89
N SER A 353 -8.45 14.11 39.40
CA SER A 353 -8.41 13.85 40.84
C SER A 353 -7.07 14.20 41.50
N ASP A 354 -5.98 14.17 40.73
CA ASP A 354 -4.61 14.37 41.23
C ASP A 354 -3.79 15.19 40.22
N ASP A 355 -3.37 16.40 40.62
CA ASP A 355 -2.54 17.28 39.79
C ASP A 355 -1.05 16.92 39.87
N GLN A 356 -0.61 16.26 40.93
CA GLN A 356 0.78 15.82 41.06
C GLN A 356 1.03 14.62 40.16
N ALA A 357 0.15 13.62 40.18
CA ALA A 357 0.24 12.46 39.27
C ALA A 357 0.22 12.90 37.79
N TRP A 358 -0.56 13.94 37.46
CA TRP A 358 -0.60 14.50 36.11
C TRP A 358 0.73 15.11 35.71
N ALA A 359 1.36 15.86 36.61
CA ALA A 359 2.67 16.46 36.37
C ALA A 359 3.77 15.40 36.20
N GLU A 360 3.73 14.34 37.01
CA GLU A 360 4.67 13.21 36.94
C GLU A 360 4.50 12.43 35.63
N LEU A 361 3.26 12.13 35.22
CA LEU A 361 2.94 11.50 33.94
C LEU A 361 3.44 12.34 32.76
N LEU A 362 3.17 13.65 32.76
CA LEU A 362 3.66 14.53 31.70
C LEU A 362 5.19 14.57 31.63
N GLU A 363 5.87 14.58 32.78
CA GLU A 363 7.32 14.50 32.83
C GLU A 363 7.82 13.17 32.26
N GLU A 364 7.18 12.06 32.57
CA GLU A 364 7.53 10.74 32.03
C GLU A 364 7.39 10.68 30.50
N VAL A 365 6.24 11.11 29.96
CA VAL A 365 6.01 11.12 28.50
C VAL A 365 6.99 12.07 27.78
N THR A 366 7.31 13.22 28.38
CA THR A 366 8.20 14.23 27.77
C THR A 366 9.69 13.95 27.96
N SER A 367 10.06 13.08 28.91
CA SER A 367 11.45 12.66 29.15
C SER A 367 11.80 11.33 28.48
N ALA A 368 10.82 10.65 27.88
CA ALA A 368 11.03 9.45 27.08
C ALA A 368 12.06 9.70 25.96
N GLU A 369 12.79 8.64 25.58
CA GLU A 369 13.78 8.73 24.51
C GLU A 369 13.13 9.27 23.23
N PHE A 370 13.72 10.31 22.63
CA PHE A 370 13.21 11.03 21.45
C PHE A 370 11.92 11.85 21.64
N ALA A 371 11.41 12.02 22.88
CA ALA A 371 10.26 12.89 23.14
C ALA A 371 10.51 14.38 22.85
N GLU A 372 11.77 14.85 22.82
CA GLU A 372 12.11 16.21 22.38
C GLU A 372 11.78 16.46 20.88
N GLU A 373 11.64 15.40 20.09
CA GLU A 373 11.18 15.45 18.69
C GLU A 373 9.65 15.38 18.59
N ALA A 374 8.98 15.03 19.69
CA ALA A 374 7.54 14.89 19.78
C ALA A 374 6.88 16.21 20.13
N ASN A 375 6.03 16.71 19.25
CA ASN A 375 5.14 17.83 19.56
C ASN A 375 3.95 17.33 20.40
N ILE A 376 4.20 16.89 21.64
CA ILE A 376 3.16 16.43 22.58
C ILE A 376 2.19 17.59 22.83
N GLN A 377 0.91 17.35 22.56
CA GLN A 377 -0.17 18.33 22.74
C GLN A 377 -1.10 17.87 23.86
N PRO A 378 -0.79 18.20 25.13
CA PRO A 378 -1.64 17.85 26.24
C PRO A 378 -2.94 18.68 26.20
N VAL A 379 -4.07 17.99 26.35
CA VAL A 379 -5.39 18.60 26.55
C VAL A 379 -5.77 18.47 28.02
N ASP A 380 -5.48 19.53 28.77
CA ASP A 380 -5.71 19.66 30.22
C ASP A 380 -6.83 20.68 30.50
N ASP A 381 -8.00 20.45 29.93
CA ASP A 381 -9.20 21.27 30.19
C ASP A 381 -10.20 20.47 31.04
N PRO A 382 -10.60 20.95 32.23
CA PRO A 382 -11.57 20.26 33.10
C PRO A 382 -12.92 19.95 32.44
N GLY A 383 -13.26 20.58 31.31
CA GLY A 383 -14.38 20.20 30.46
C GLY A 383 -14.29 18.77 29.92
N TRP A 384 -13.13 18.13 29.96
CA TRP A 384 -12.88 16.72 29.62
C TRP A 384 -12.98 15.75 30.80
N ALA A 385 -13.24 16.24 32.02
CA ALA A 385 -13.37 15.39 33.19
C ALA A 385 -14.43 14.28 32.97
N GLY A 386 -14.05 13.04 33.28
CA GLY A 386 -14.89 11.85 33.15
C GLY A 386 -15.33 11.52 31.71
N ALA A 387 -14.66 12.05 30.68
CA ALA A 387 -14.98 11.72 29.30
C ALA A 387 -14.65 10.26 28.97
N GLY A 388 -15.58 9.58 28.32
CA GLY A 388 -15.35 8.25 27.74
C GLY A 388 -14.64 8.32 26.39
N VAL A 389 -14.17 7.15 25.92
CA VAL A 389 -13.51 6.96 24.62
C VAL A 389 -14.31 7.60 23.46
N ASP A 390 -15.60 7.31 23.39
CA ASP A 390 -16.47 7.79 22.30
C ASP A 390 -16.65 9.31 22.29
N GLU A 391 -16.69 9.94 23.48
CA GLU A 391 -16.80 11.39 23.58
C GLU A 391 -15.54 12.10 23.07
N VAL A 392 -14.36 11.54 23.38
CA VAL A 392 -13.09 12.07 22.91
C VAL A 392 -12.96 11.88 21.40
N LEU A 393 -13.17 10.65 20.91
CA LEU A 393 -13.12 10.36 19.47
C LEU A 393 -14.09 11.23 18.66
N ALA A 394 -15.29 11.49 19.17
CA ALA A 394 -16.27 12.34 18.50
C ALA A 394 -15.88 13.83 18.43
N ALA A 395 -14.93 14.30 19.24
CA ALA A 395 -14.51 15.70 19.31
C ALA A 395 -13.14 15.99 18.70
N VAL A 396 -12.31 14.96 18.56
CA VAL A 396 -11.08 15.04 17.78
C VAL A 396 -11.49 15.36 16.34
N PRO A 397 -10.92 16.40 15.69
CA PRO A 397 -11.22 16.67 14.30
C PRO A 397 -10.98 15.42 13.45
N ASP A 398 -11.70 15.27 12.34
CA ASP A 398 -11.33 14.29 11.32
C ASP A 398 -10.05 14.80 10.63
N SER A 399 -8.96 14.74 11.39
CA SER A 399 -7.64 15.17 11.04
C SER A 399 -6.85 13.91 10.81
N GLU A 400 -6.46 13.73 9.56
CA GLU A 400 -5.52 12.70 9.17
C GLU A 400 -4.15 12.85 9.80
N ARG A 401 -3.95 13.81 10.74
CA ARG A 401 -2.74 14.02 11.52
C ARG A 401 -2.58 13.14 12.80
N ILE A 402 -3.60 12.36 13.18
CA ILE A 402 -3.61 11.63 14.46
C ILE A 402 -3.65 10.11 14.22
N ALA A 403 -2.49 9.45 14.32
CA ALA A 403 -2.36 7.99 14.17
C ALA A 403 -2.87 7.21 15.39
N VAL A 404 -2.70 7.81 16.56
CA VAL A 404 -3.10 7.29 17.87
C VAL A 404 -3.32 8.47 18.79
N LEU A 405 -4.23 8.33 19.73
CA LEU A 405 -4.50 9.32 20.78
C LEU A 405 -4.55 8.64 22.13
N PHE A 406 -4.10 9.35 23.17
CA PHE A 406 -3.89 8.78 24.49
C PHE A 406 -4.82 9.44 25.50
N LEU A 407 -5.47 8.65 26.36
CA LEU A 407 -6.21 9.15 27.51
C LEU A 407 -5.41 8.93 28.79
N ALA A 408 -5.27 10.01 29.58
CA ALA A 408 -4.91 9.92 30.98
C ALA A 408 -6.21 9.86 31.80
N ASP A 409 -6.72 8.63 31.99
CA ASP A 409 -7.88 8.32 32.81
C ASP A 409 -7.46 7.87 34.22
N THR A 410 -8.41 7.44 35.05
CA THR A 410 -8.13 7.06 36.44
C THR A 410 -7.05 5.99 36.58
N GLU A 411 -6.97 5.06 35.64
CA GLU A 411 -5.95 4.00 35.68
C GLU A 411 -4.56 4.58 35.36
N ALA A 412 -4.45 5.45 34.35
CA ALA A 412 -3.19 6.15 34.06
C ALA A 412 -2.71 7.02 35.25
N MET A 413 -3.64 7.59 36.02
CA MET A 413 -3.33 8.50 37.13
C MET A 413 -3.00 7.77 38.45
N THR A 414 -3.28 6.47 38.54
CA THR A 414 -3.10 5.70 39.78
C THR A 414 -2.23 4.45 39.62
N GLY A 415 -2.02 3.98 38.39
CA GLY A 415 -1.22 2.83 38.06
C GLY A 415 0.28 3.12 38.09
N GLU A 416 1.06 2.07 38.36
CA GLU A 416 2.52 2.08 38.19
C GLU A 416 2.86 2.23 36.69
N ALA A 417 3.87 3.04 36.37
CA ALA A 417 4.24 3.42 34.99
C ALA A 417 3.15 4.19 34.20
N HIS A 418 2.17 4.77 34.89
CA HIS A 418 1.14 5.64 34.33
C HIS A 418 0.49 5.11 33.04
N PRO A 419 -0.19 3.95 33.07
CA PRO A 419 -0.64 3.25 31.88
C PRO A 419 -1.73 4.03 31.11
N LEU A 420 -1.32 4.73 30.05
CA LEU A 420 -2.17 5.49 29.15
C LEU A 420 -3.08 4.57 28.35
N LEU A 421 -4.33 4.99 28.14
CA LEU A 421 -5.22 4.30 27.20
C LEU A 421 -4.99 4.84 25.80
N ALA A 422 -4.26 4.10 24.99
CA ALA A 422 -4.12 4.38 23.57
C ALA A 422 -5.42 4.02 22.83
N LEU A 423 -5.86 4.90 21.94
CA LEU A 423 -7.07 4.76 21.15
C LEU A 423 -6.72 4.84 19.67
N ASN A 424 -7.27 3.91 18.89
CA ASN A 424 -7.21 3.93 17.44
C ASN A 424 -8.43 4.71 16.89
N PRO A 425 -8.26 5.92 16.34
CA PRO A 425 -9.39 6.72 15.83
C PRO A 425 -10.04 6.16 14.58
N ASP A 426 -9.42 5.16 13.93
CA ASP A 426 -9.85 4.61 12.65
C ASP A 426 -10.66 3.31 12.75
N LEU A 427 -10.64 2.63 13.90
CA LEU A 427 -11.44 1.43 14.11
C LEU A 427 -12.87 1.82 14.51
N PRO A 428 -13.90 1.30 13.82
CA PRO A 428 -15.29 1.60 14.14
C PRO A 428 -15.65 1.10 15.55
N GLU A 429 -16.74 1.64 16.10
CA GLU A 429 -17.40 1.01 17.24
C GLU A 429 -17.84 -0.41 16.83
N PRO A 430 -17.55 -1.46 17.61
CA PRO A 430 -18.12 -2.78 17.42
C PRO A 430 -19.65 -2.65 17.34
N GLY A 431 -20.23 -2.93 16.17
CA GLY A 431 -21.68 -2.97 16.03
C GLY A 431 -22.29 -4.03 16.97
N PRO A 432 -23.59 -3.94 17.31
CA PRO A 432 -24.24 -4.95 18.17
C PRO A 432 -24.21 -6.37 17.58
N ASP A 433 -23.99 -6.50 16.27
CA ASP A 433 -23.86 -7.77 15.54
C ASP A 433 -22.40 -8.05 15.07
N TYR A 434 -21.43 -7.25 15.51
CA TYR A 434 -20.01 -7.43 15.19
C TYR A 434 -19.39 -8.41 16.19
N GLU A 435 -19.04 -9.62 15.73
CA GLU A 435 -18.13 -10.50 16.46
C GLU A 435 -16.71 -10.07 16.10
N PRO A 436 -15.92 -9.52 17.04
CA PRO A 436 -14.55 -9.12 16.75
C PRO A 436 -13.77 -10.34 16.25
N VAL A 437 -13.18 -10.22 15.05
CA VAL A 437 -12.14 -11.15 14.63
C VAL A 437 -10.98 -10.97 15.62
N ARG A 438 -10.32 -12.09 15.99
CA ARG A 438 -9.22 -12.15 16.97
C ARG A 438 -8.35 -10.87 16.95
N GLY A 439 -8.29 -10.17 18.07
CA GLY A 439 -7.40 -9.01 18.23
C GLY A 439 -7.92 -7.68 17.68
N GLU A 440 -9.17 -7.53 17.25
CA GLU A 440 -9.67 -6.20 16.82
C GLU A 440 -10.24 -5.39 18.00
N THR A 441 -9.37 -4.85 18.86
CA THR A 441 -9.76 -3.84 19.88
C THR A 441 -9.33 -2.45 19.45
N ARG A 442 -10.21 -1.45 19.62
CA ARG A 442 -9.92 -0.03 19.36
C ARG A 442 -9.07 0.64 20.43
N THR A 443 -8.82 -0.05 21.54
CA THR A 443 -8.08 0.48 22.69
C THR A 443 -7.04 -0.50 23.20
N VAL A 444 -5.89 0.01 23.63
CA VAL A 444 -4.85 -0.77 24.31
C VAL A 444 -4.17 0.09 25.39
N ARG A 445 -3.71 -0.53 26.48
CA ARG A 445 -2.93 0.15 27.52
C ARG A 445 -1.46 0.15 27.14
N VAL A 446 -0.81 1.29 27.28
CA VAL A 446 0.62 1.46 27.05
C VAL A 446 1.24 2.25 28.20
N ALA A 447 2.44 1.89 28.63
CA ALA A 447 3.18 2.66 29.64
C ALA A 447 3.45 4.08 29.11
N ALA A 448 3.47 5.07 30.01
CA ALA A 448 3.65 6.46 29.61
C ALA A 448 4.99 6.71 28.89
N ASP A 449 6.08 6.08 29.34
CA ASP A 449 7.39 6.13 28.70
C ASP A 449 7.44 5.52 27.28
N SER A 450 6.48 4.65 26.95
CA SER A 450 6.41 3.90 25.70
C SER A 450 5.43 4.52 24.69
N ALA A 451 4.59 5.46 25.14
CA ALA A 451 3.58 6.11 24.30
C ALA A 451 4.18 6.86 23.11
N TRP A 452 5.36 7.47 23.29
CA TRP A 452 6.12 8.07 22.19
C TRP A 452 6.49 7.05 21.12
N SER A 453 7.07 5.92 21.54
CA SER A 453 7.48 4.86 20.61
C SER A 453 6.28 4.34 19.82
N MET A 454 5.14 4.14 20.50
CA MET A 454 3.90 3.74 19.84
C MET A 454 3.46 4.76 18.78
N PHE A 455 3.37 6.04 19.15
CA PHE A 455 3.02 7.11 18.21
C PHE A 455 3.98 7.16 17.02
N ALA A 456 5.29 7.20 17.27
CA ALA A 456 6.30 7.33 16.23
C ALA A 456 6.22 6.16 15.26
N ASN A 457 6.19 4.93 15.78
CA ASN A 457 6.09 3.72 14.96
C ASN A 457 4.81 3.64 14.14
N LEU A 458 3.66 4.08 14.69
CA LEU A 458 2.40 4.13 13.95
C LEU A 458 2.40 5.25 12.90
N ASP A 459 2.95 6.44 13.22
CA ASP A 459 3.01 7.59 12.32
C ASP A 459 3.86 7.31 11.06
N ILE A 460 5.05 6.73 11.25
CA ILE A 460 5.91 6.32 10.13
C ILE A 460 5.52 4.95 9.56
N ALA A 461 4.61 4.26 10.27
CA ALA A 461 4.12 2.92 9.99
C ALA A 461 5.25 1.89 9.86
N ASN A 462 6.15 1.91 10.86
CA ASN A 462 7.14 0.88 11.11
C ASN A 462 6.52 -0.34 11.81
N LEU A 463 5.53 -0.10 12.69
CA LEU A 463 4.68 -1.13 13.30
C LEU A 463 3.20 -0.84 12.99
N SER A 464 2.36 -1.85 13.18
CA SER A 464 0.91 -1.81 13.01
C SER A 464 0.22 -1.76 14.38
N TRP A 465 -1.08 -1.43 14.39
CA TRP A 465 -1.86 -1.36 15.63
C TRP A 465 -1.89 -2.73 16.33
N GLU A 466 -2.00 -3.79 15.53
CA GLU A 466 -2.07 -5.17 15.95
C GLU A 466 -0.80 -5.65 16.68
N ASP A 467 0.37 -5.05 16.38
CA ASP A 467 1.63 -5.38 17.03
C ASP A 467 1.68 -4.94 18.51
N TYR A 468 0.77 -4.06 18.94
CA TYR A 468 0.65 -3.60 20.34
C TYR A 468 -0.38 -4.40 21.13
N LEU A 469 -1.12 -5.30 20.49
CA LEU A 469 -2.19 -6.04 21.13
C LEU A 469 -1.64 -7.32 21.77
N PRO A 470 -2.17 -7.71 22.94
CA PRO A 470 -1.71 -8.92 23.61
C PRO A 470 -1.95 -10.16 22.74
N ASP A 471 -0.94 -11.03 22.63
CA ASP A 471 -1.08 -12.30 21.90
C ASP A 471 -2.03 -13.23 22.68
N PRO A 472 -3.18 -13.63 22.09
CA PRO A 472 -4.13 -14.50 22.78
C PRO A 472 -3.59 -15.91 23.07
N ASP A 473 -2.48 -16.31 22.45
CA ASP A 473 -1.87 -17.64 22.59
C ASP A 473 -0.58 -17.63 23.47
N GLU A 474 -0.14 -16.46 23.97
CA GLU A 474 0.91 -16.37 25.00
C GLU A 474 0.28 -16.49 26.41
N GLU A 475 0.73 -17.48 27.20
CA GLU A 475 0.36 -17.57 28.61
C GLU A 475 1.03 -16.42 29.37
N ASP A 476 0.19 -15.50 29.89
CA ASP A 476 0.28 -14.44 30.92
C ASP A 476 1.50 -14.39 31.89
N ASP A 477 2.72 -14.73 31.45
CA ASP A 477 3.92 -14.80 32.28
C ASP A 477 5.01 -13.79 31.87
N GLU A 478 4.87 -13.06 30.77
CA GLU A 478 5.78 -11.98 30.38
C GLU A 478 4.99 -10.67 30.14
N GLU A 479 5.49 -9.56 30.71
CA GLU A 479 4.92 -8.22 30.50
C GLU A 479 4.78 -7.93 28.99
N PRO A 480 3.72 -7.21 28.55
CA PRO A 480 3.49 -6.92 27.14
C PRO A 480 4.77 -6.35 26.51
N PHE A 481 5.25 -7.02 25.45
CA PHE A 481 6.52 -6.75 24.78
C PHE A 481 6.77 -5.25 24.54
N VAL A 482 7.55 -4.62 25.43
CA VAL A 482 8.08 -3.28 25.22
C VAL A 482 9.27 -3.38 24.26
N TYR A 483 9.02 -3.14 22.97
CA TYR A 483 10.07 -2.98 21.95
C TYR A 483 10.82 -1.65 22.16
N SER A 484 11.59 -1.51 23.23
CA SER A 484 12.47 -0.35 23.45
C SER A 484 13.92 -0.57 22.98
N GLU A 485 14.32 -1.77 22.53
CA GLU A 485 15.75 -2.08 22.35
C GLU A 485 16.23 -2.56 20.96
N ARG A 486 15.53 -2.33 19.84
CA ARG A 486 16.09 -2.66 18.51
C ARG A 486 15.82 -1.64 17.40
N PHE A 487 16.75 -0.67 17.32
CA PHE A 487 17.25 0.12 16.17
C PHE A 487 16.28 0.96 15.35
#